data_AF-A0A3D4B3M1-F1
#
_entry.id   AF-A0A3D4B3M1-F1
#
_cell.length_a   1.000
_cell.length_b   1.000
_cell.length_c   1.000
_cell.angle_alpha   90.00
_cell.angle_beta   90.00
_cell.angle_gamma   90.00
#
_symmetry.space_group_name_H-M   'P 1'
#
loop_
_entity.id
_entity.type
_entity.pdbx_description
1 polymer ?
#
loop_
_entity_poly.entity_id
_entity_poly.type
_entity_poly.pdbx_seq_one_letter_code
_entity_poly.pdbx_strand_id
1 'polypeptide(L)'
;MLVDMHTNLMWYPDHMSDEFVEFAYAAKKAKMRLSPDVYYTAHENEYKNAFDSTPEALLEATEHCDKVIVFGLKAPHCGVNVPQELVAEFVRRHQTRFVGWCS
;
A
#
# COMPACT_ATOMS: atom_id res chain seq x y z
N MET A 1 18.61 14.96 0.04
CA MET A 1 17.75 14.15 -0.83
C MET A 1 17.25 12.96 -0.03
N LEU A 2 15.97 12.92 0.31
CA LEU A 2 15.28 11.82 0.97
C LEU A 2 14.55 10.98 -0.08
N VAL A 3 14.78 9.67 -0.06
CA VAL A 3 14.20 8.72 -1.00
C VAL A 3 13.47 7.63 -0.24
N ASP A 4 12.18 7.47 -0.49
CA ASP A 4 11.42 6.28 -0.06
C ASP A 4 11.58 5.18 -1.12
N MET A 5 11.91 3.98 -0.68
CA MET A 5 12.22 2.84 -1.53
C MET A 5 11.19 1.71 -1.46
N HIS A 6 10.19 1.80 -0.58
CA HIS A 6 9.25 0.71 -0.34
C HIS A 6 7.84 1.23 -0.14
N THR A 7 7.31 1.86 -1.18
CA THR A 7 5.97 2.44 -1.20
C THR A 7 5.04 1.62 -2.09
N ASN A 8 3.98 1.08 -1.52
CA ASN A 8 3.04 0.23 -2.23
C ASN A 8 1.85 1.06 -2.73
N LEU A 9 1.39 0.81 -3.96
CA LEU A 9 0.14 1.34 -4.51
C LEU A 9 -0.85 0.18 -4.67
N MET A 10 -1.68 -0.05 -3.65
CA MET A 10 -2.65 -1.14 -3.60
C MET A 10 -3.75 -0.87 -2.56
N TRP A 11 -4.93 -1.44 -2.76
CA TRP A 11 -6.05 -1.32 -1.83
C TRP A 11 -7.05 -2.46 -2.04
N TYR A 12 -7.83 -2.74 -1.01
CA TYR A 12 -8.94 -3.67 -1.05
C TYR A 12 -10.22 -2.94 -1.49
N PRO A 13 -11.14 -3.56 -2.27
CA PRO A 13 -11.14 -4.94 -2.75
C PRO A 13 -10.43 -5.17 -4.09
N ASP A 14 -9.95 -4.11 -4.73
CA ASP A 14 -9.52 -4.18 -6.13
C ASP A 14 -8.23 -5.00 -6.33
N HIS A 15 -7.31 -4.93 -5.36
CA HIS A 15 -5.95 -5.47 -5.49
C HIS A 15 -5.62 -6.58 -4.50
N MET A 16 -6.51 -6.86 -3.55
CA MET A 16 -6.30 -7.82 -2.47
C MET A 16 -7.49 -8.76 -2.36
N SER A 17 -7.25 -10.06 -2.20
CA SER A 17 -8.30 -11.04 -1.97
C SER A 17 -8.84 -10.98 -0.54
N ASP A 18 -10.07 -11.46 -0.36
CA ASP A 18 -10.68 -11.61 0.97
C ASP A 18 -9.80 -12.46 1.89
N GLU A 19 -9.27 -13.59 1.39
CA GLU A 19 -8.39 -14.48 2.14
C GLU A 19 -7.12 -13.77 2.65
N PHE A 20 -6.48 -12.95 1.79
CA PHE A 20 -5.30 -12.19 2.20
C PHE A 20 -5.65 -11.16 3.28
N VAL A 21 -6.77 -10.44 3.10
CA VAL A 21 -7.23 -9.43 4.07
C VAL A 21 -7.58 -10.05 5.41
N GLU A 22 -8.30 -11.18 5.43
CA GLU A 22 -8.64 -11.91 6.64
C GLU A 22 -7.38 -12.39 7.39
N PHE A 23 -6.43 -12.99 6.66
CA PHE A 23 -5.14 -13.41 7.22
C PHE A 23 -4.37 -12.23 7.81
N ALA A 24 -4.23 -11.14 7.05
CA ALA A 24 -3.49 -9.96 7.44
C ALA A 24 -4.12 -9.27 8.68
N TYR A 25 -5.45 -9.23 8.74
CA TYR A 25 -6.18 -8.73 9.90
C TYR A 25 -5.98 -9.61 11.15
N ALA A 26 -5.99 -10.93 11.00
CA ALA A 26 -5.71 -11.86 12.09
C ALA A 26 -4.29 -11.67 12.66
N ALA A 27 -3.29 -11.55 11.78
CA ALA A 27 -1.90 -11.28 12.17
C ALA A 27 -1.78 -9.95 12.92
N LYS A 28 -2.49 -8.91 12.47
CA LYS A 28 -2.50 -7.60 13.13
C LYS A 28 -3.14 -7.65 14.52
N LYS A 29 -4.30 -8.30 14.66
CA LYS A 29 -4.94 -8.52 15.97
C LYS A 29 -4.01 -9.27 16.94
N ALA A 30 -3.23 -10.22 16.45
CA ALA A 30 -2.24 -10.92 17.28
C ALA A 30 -1.15 -9.96 17.78
N LYS A 31 -0.61 -9.09 16.90
CA LYS A 31 0.38 -8.06 17.29
C LYS A 31 -0.18 -7.07 18.32
N MET A 32 -1.42 -6.64 18.17
CA MET A 32 -2.07 -5.70 19.10
C MET A 32 -2.25 -6.25 20.52
N ARG A 33 -2.20 -7.58 20.71
CA ARG A 33 -2.19 -8.20 22.05
C ARG A 33 -0.83 -8.07 22.74
N LEU A 34 0.23 -7.84 21.99
CA LEU A 34 1.62 -7.80 22.47
C LEU A 34 2.13 -6.36 22.66
N SER A 35 1.66 -5.43 21.85
CA SER A 35 2.05 -4.02 21.92
C SER A 35 0.87 -3.09 21.61
N PRO A 36 0.73 -1.96 22.33
CA PRO A 36 -0.24 -0.93 21.98
C PRO A 36 0.20 -0.12 20.74
N ASP A 37 1.49 -0.14 20.39
CA ASP A 37 2.04 0.59 19.24
C ASP A 37 1.89 -0.21 17.95
N VAL A 38 0.69 -0.14 17.38
CA VAL A 38 0.37 -0.75 16.09
C VAL A 38 -0.25 0.30 15.18
N TYR A 39 0.54 0.79 14.22
CA TYR A 39 0.06 1.64 13.15
C TYR A 39 -1.16 1.02 12.47
N TYR A 40 -2.24 1.76 12.30
CA TYR A 40 -3.38 1.39 11.45
C TYR A 40 -3.91 2.62 10.72
N THR A 41 -4.21 2.46 9.44
CA THR A 41 -4.89 3.48 8.64
C THR A 41 -6.34 3.52 9.14
N ALA A 42 -6.66 4.54 9.94
CA ALA A 42 -7.94 4.70 10.60
C ALA A 42 -8.96 5.32 9.64
N HIS A 43 -9.32 4.63 8.57
CA HIS A 43 -10.51 5.01 7.82
C HIS A 43 -11.73 4.44 8.56
N GLU A 44 -12.78 5.26 8.76
CA GLU A 44 -14.07 4.79 9.24
C GLU A 44 -14.75 3.96 8.14
N ASN A 45 -14.23 2.78 7.87
CA ASN A 45 -14.88 1.76 7.05
C ASN A 45 -14.94 0.45 7.85
N GLU A 46 -15.85 -0.44 7.47
CA GLU A 46 -16.00 -1.76 8.10
C GLU A 46 -14.73 -2.62 7.93
N TYR A 47 -13.95 -2.34 6.87
CA TYR A 47 -12.69 -2.99 6.51
C TYR A 47 -11.49 -2.15 6.95
N LYS A 48 -11.26 -2.02 8.27
CA LYS A 48 -10.14 -1.28 8.88
C LYS A 48 -8.75 -1.80 8.45
N ASN A 49 -8.39 -1.59 7.19
CA ASN A 49 -7.27 -2.23 6.53
C ASN A 49 -5.99 -1.42 6.69
N ALA A 50 -4.98 -2.07 7.25
CA ALA A 50 -3.64 -1.52 7.44
C ALA A 50 -2.86 -1.33 6.13
N PHE A 51 -3.35 -1.92 5.04
CA PHE A 51 -2.61 -2.11 3.80
C PHE A 51 -3.16 -1.27 2.64
N ASP A 52 -4.27 -0.59 2.83
CA ASP A 52 -4.78 0.35 1.82
C ASP A 52 -3.82 1.52 1.70
N SER A 53 -3.26 1.65 0.51
CA SER A 53 -2.35 2.70 0.10
C SER A 53 -2.88 3.25 -1.22
N THR A 54 -3.91 4.10 -1.10
CA THR A 54 -4.51 4.79 -2.25
C THR A 54 -3.55 5.85 -2.79
N PRO A 55 -3.74 6.34 -4.04
CA PRO A 55 -2.95 7.43 -4.58
C PRO A 55 -2.85 8.63 -3.63
N GLU A 56 -3.96 9.04 -3.01
CA GLU A 56 -4.05 10.19 -2.13
C GLU A 56 -3.26 9.96 -0.83
N ALA A 57 -3.46 8.80 -0.18
CA ALA A 57 -2.73 8.43 1.03
C ALA A 57 -1.21 8.36 0.78
N LEU A 58 -0.82 7.87 -0.40
CA LEU A 58 0.58 7.77 -0.81
C LEU A 58 1.20 9.15 -1.02
N LEU A 59 0.49 10.07 -1.68
CA LEU A 59 0.94 11.45 -1.88
C LEU A 59 1.12 12.19 -0.55
N GLU A 60 0.21 12.00 0.41
CA GLU A 60 0.30 12.57 1.76
C GLU A 60 1.48 11.96 2.54
N ALA A 61 1.54 10.63 2.66
CA ALA A 61 2.57 9.94 3.43
C ALA A 61 4.00 10.20 2.93
N THR A 62 4.14 10.56 1.65
CA THR A 62 5.44 10.81 1.03
C THR A 62 5.72 12.28 0.76
N GLU A 63 4.91 13.22 1.29
CA GLU A 63 5.00 14.65 0.96
C GLU A 63 6.39 15.26 1.20
N HIS A 64 7.13 14.75 2.18
CA HIS A 64 8.47 15.21 2.55
C HIS A 64 9.61 14.46 1.84
N CYS A 65 9.31 13.53 0.93
CA CYS A 65 10.30 12.80 0.15
C CYS A 65 10.60 13.52 -1.18
N ASP A 66 11.89 13.62 -1.51
CA ASP A 66 12.36 14.18 -2.79
C ASP A 66 12.09 13.21 -3.95
N LYS A 67 12.23 11.90 -3.70
CA LYS A 67 11.93 10.82 -4.63
C LYS A 67 11.23 9.66 -3.93
N VAL A 68 10.42 8.93 -4.68
CA VAL A 68 9.69 7.77 -4.18
C VAL A 68 9.72 6.65 -5.22
N ILE A 69 10.14 5.46 -4.80
CA ILE A 69 10.02 4.23 -5.59
C ILE A 69 8.69 3.58 -5.22
N VAL A 70 7.76 3.59 -6.17
CA VAL A 70 6.41 3.07 -6.00
C VAL A 70 6.22 1.78 -6.80
N PHE A 71 5.57 0.79 -6.19
CA PHE A 71 5.30 -0.49 -6.83
C PHE A 71 3.92 -1.01 -6.46
N GLY A 72 3.43 -1.96 -7.27
CA GLY A 72 2.25 -2.77 -6.98
C GLY A 72 2.63 -4.23 -7.12
N LEU A 73 2.34 -5.06 -6.12
CA LEU A 73 2.70 -6.48 -6.17
C LEU A 73 1.82 -7.23 -7.16
N LYS A 74 2.44 -7.94 -8.09
CA LYS A 74 1.79 -8.95 -8.94
C LYS A 74 2.01 -10.36 -8.38
N ALA A 75 1.34 -10.69 -7.27
CA ALA A 75 1.50 -11.95 -6.55
C ALA A 75 0.15 -12.67 -6.31
N PRO A 76 -0.55 -13.13 -7.37
CA PRO A 76 -1.92 -13.63 -7.26
C PRO A 76 -2.05 -14.85 -6.33
N HIS A 77 -1.01 -15.70 -6.26
CA HIS A 77 -1.00 -16.86 -5.35
C HIS A 77 -0.90 -16.48 -3.86
N CYS A 78 -0.51 -15.25 -3.56
CA CYS A 78 -0.51 -14.70 -2.21
C CYS A 78 -1.73 -13.80 -1.95
N GLY A 79 -2.66 -13.69 -2.91
CA GLY A 79 -3.85 -12.85 -2.79
C GLY A 79 -3.63 -11.36 -3.07
N VAL A 80 -2.48 -10.95 -3.62
CA VAL A 80 -2.24 -9.56 -4.04
C VAL A 80 -2.05 -9.48 -5.55
N ASN A 81 -2.84 -8.67 -6.24
CA ASN A 81 -2.85 -8.62 -7.70
C ASN A 81 -3.04 -7.19 -8.21
N VAL A 82 -1.98 -6.39 -8.14
CA VAL A 82 -1.99 -5.03 -8.67
C VAL A 82 -1.70 -5.04 -10.18
N PRO A 83 -2.50 -4.36 -11.03
CA PRO A 83 -2.16 -4.12 -12.43
C PRO A 83 -0.91 -3.21 -12.54
N GLN A 84 0.07 -3.59 -13.36
CA GLN A 84 1.28 -2.77 -13.52
C GLN A 84 0.99 -1.45 -14.24
N GLU A 85 -0.06 -1.44 -15.07
CA GLU A 85 -0.59 -0.26 -15.75
C GLU A 85 -1.05 0.80 -14.75
N LEU A 86 -1.60 0.40 -13.59
CA LEU A 86 -1.97 1.33 -12.53
C LEU A 86 -0.76 2.10 -12.00
N VAL A 87 0.33 1.39 -11.72
CA VAL A 87 1.59 1.98 -11.25
C VAL A 87 2.17 2.90 -12.32
N ALA A 88 2.20 2.45 -13.57
CA ALA A 88 2.70 3.22 -14.70
C ALA A 88 1.89 4.52 -14.89
N GLU A 89 0.56 4.45 -14.80
CA GLU A 89 -0.31 5.62 -14.90
C GLU A 89 -0.11 6.61 -13.74
N PHE A 90 0.00 6.11 -12.51
CA PHE A 90 0.27 6.94 -11.34
C PHE A 90 1.60 7.67 -11.49
N VAL A 91 2.67 6.94 -11.83
CA VAL A 91 4.00 7.51 -12.06
C VAL A 91 3.97 8.55 -13.18
N ARG A 92 3.26 8.30 -14.29
CA ARG A 92 3.13 9.27 -15.38
C ARG A 92 2.52 10.60 -14.91
N ARG A 93 1.56 10.57 -13.99
CA ARG A 93 0.92 11.78 -13.41
C ARG A 93 1.83 12.51 -12.42
N HIS A 94 2.79 11.81 -11.79
CA HIS A 94 3.64 12.36 -10.73
C HIS A 94 5.15 12.17 -11.00
N GLN A 95 5.56 12.12 -12.26
CA GLN A 95 6.89 11.71 -12.74
C GLN A 95 8.07 12.57 -12.23
N THR A 96 7.79 13.76 -11.68
CA THR A 96 8.83 14.61 -11.07
C THR A 96 9.36 14.02 -9.77
N ARG A 97 8.55 13.28 -9.02
CA ARG A 97 8.90 12.68 -7.72
C ARG A 97 8.89 11.16 -7.74
N PHE A 98 8.00 10.55 -8.50
CA PHE A 98 7.77 9.10 -8.46
C PHE A 98 8.52 8.35 -9.57
N VAL A 99 9.03 7.18 -9.22
CA VAL A 99 9.64 6.20 -10.12
C VAL A 99 8.94 4.87 -9.90
N GLY A 100 8.46 4.26 -10.99
CA GLY A 100 7.78 2.96 -10.92
C GLY A 100 8.77 1.80 -10.83
N TRP A 101 8.44 0.81 -10.01
CA TRP A 101 9.10 -0.49 -9.97
C TRP A 101 8.08 -1.61 -10.21
N CYS A 102 8.38 -2.47 -11.17
CA CYS A 102 7.58 -3.66 -11.43
C CYS A 102 7.96 -4.78 -10.45
N SER A 103 6.98 -5.23 -9.65
CA SER A 103 7.11 -6.29 -8.65
C SER A 103 6.10 -7.41 -8.84
#